data_AF-A0A955KJQ8-F1
#
_entry.id   AF-A0A955KJQ8-F1
#
_cell.length_a   1.000
_cell.length_b   1.000
_cell.length_c   1.000
_cell.angle_alpha   90.00
_cell.angle_beta   90.00
_cell.angle_gamma   90.00
#
_symmetry.space_group_name_H-M   'P 1'
#
loop_
_entity.id
_entity.type
_entity.pdbx_description
1 polymer ?
#
loop_
_entity_poly.entity_id
_entity_poly.type
_entity_poly.pdbx_seq_one_letter_code
_entity_poly.pdbx_strand_id
1 'polypeptide(L)' 'MELNWTFILYTLLLIDSMGAIIMSWFGQKWWLQYTGRFASYFPPAKGWSVLYFILVLVIGYLLGLL' A
#
# COMPACT_ATOMS: atom_id res chain seq x y z
N MET A 1 -20.32 -20.81 -7.05
CA MET A 1 -19.01 -20.43 -6.50
C MET A 1 -19.27 -19.70 -5.20
N GLU A 2 -18.82 -20.23 -4.07
CA GLU A 2 -18.89 -19.48 -2.82
C GLU A 2 -17.83 -18.37 -2.86
N LEU A 3 -18.26 -17.16 -2.50
CA LEU A 3 -17.38 -16.00 -2.51
C LEU A 3 -16.53 -16.01 -1.24
N ASN A 4 -15.23 -16.22 -1.38
CA ASN A 4 -14.30 -16.15 -0.25
C ASN A 4 -13.93 -14.70 0.03
N TRP A 5 -14.72 -14.06 0.91
CA TRP A 5 -14.54 -12.67 1.30
C TRP A 5 -13.14 -12.36 1.85
N THR A 6 -12.54 -13.29 2.61
CA THR A 6 -11.18 -13.13 3.14
C THR A 6 -10.17 -12.99 2.02
N PHE A 7 -10.28 -13.81 0.97
CA PHE A 7 -9.40 -13.75 -0.19
C PHE A 7 -9.53 -12.41 -0.93
N ILE A 8 -10.76 -11.92 -1.11
CA ILE A 8 -11.03 -10.65 -1.80
C ILE A 8 -10.48 -9.46 -1.00
N LEU A 9 -10.79 -9.39 0.29
CA LEU A 9 -10.32 -8.33 1.17
C LEU A 9 -8.80 -8.32 1.27
N TYR A 10 -8.19 -9.49 1.40
CA TYR A 10 -6.74 -9.62 1.40
C TYR A 10 -6.12 -9.14 0.08
N THR A 11 -6.70 -9.50 -1.05
CA THR A 11 -6.22 -9.09 -2.38
C THR A 11 -6.30 -7.56 -2.54
N LEU A 12 -7.40 -6.94 -2.10
CA LEU A 12 -7.55 -5.49 -2.11
C LEU A 12 -6.50 -4.80 -1.23
N LEU A 13 -6.26 -5.35 -0.02
CA LEU A 13 -5.26 -4.84 0.91
C LEU A 13 -3.83 -4.98 0.38
N LEU A 14 -3.54 -6.08 -0.31
CA LEU A 14 -2.26 -6.33 -0.95
C LEU A 14 -2.02 -5.32 -2.08
N ILE A 15 -3.02 -5.08 -2.93
CA ILE A 15 -2.93 -4.08 -4.01
C ILE A 15 -2.75 -2.66 -3.44
N ASP A 16 -3.49 -2.30 -2.39
CA ASP A 16 -3.39 -1.00 -1.71
C ASP A 16 -1.98 -0.75 -1.16
N SER A 17 -1.44 -1.71 -0.41
CA SER A 17 -0.10 -1.61 0.17
C SER A 17 1.02 -1.59 -0.88
N MET A 18 0.89 -2.31 -1.99
CA MET A 18 1.78 -2.18 -3.15
C MET A 18 1.71 -0.77 -3.76
N GLY A 19 0.51 -0.22 -3.92
CA GLY A 19 0.29 1.14 -4.38
C GLY A 19 0.96 2.18 -3.47
N ALA A 20 0.88 2.00 -2.15
CA ALA A 20 1.54 2.85 -1.17
C ALA A 20 3.07 2.85 -1.31
N ILE A 21 3.70 1.69 -1.57
CA ILE A 21 5.14 1.62 -1.87
C ILE A 21 5.46 2.38 -3.16
N ILE A 22 4.73 2.10 -4.24
CA ILE A 22 5.00 2.72 -5.55
C ILE A 22 4.85 4.24 -5.45
N MET A 23 3.78 4.72 -4.82
CA MET A 23 3.54 6.16 -4.64
C MET A 23 4.58 6.80 -3.73
N SER A 24 5.01 6.11 -2.68
CA SER A 24 6.02 6.69 -1.78
C SER A 24 7.43 6.75 -2.38
N TRP A 25 7.77 5.82 -3.27
CA TRP A 25 9.10 5.76 -3.89
C TRP A 25 9.19 6.53 -5.20
N PHE A 26 8.18 6.42 -6.06
CA PHE A 26 8.16 7.03 -7.41
C PHE A 26 7.21 8.21 -7.52
N GLY A 27 6.18 8.25 -6.68
CA GLY A 27 5.17 9.30 -6.70
C GLY A 27 5.67 10.66 -6.24
N GLN A 28 6.83 10.77 -5.57
CA GLN A 28 7.30 12.05 -5.00
C GLN A 28 7.36 13.19 -6.05
N LYS A 29 7.84 12.91 -7.27
CA LYS A 29 7.90 13.91 -8.37
C LYS A 29 6.52 14.22 -8.96
N TRP A 30 5.69 13.20 -9.18
CA TRP A 30 4.34 13.35 -9.72
C TRP A 30 3.39 14.05 -8.73
N TRP A 31 3.52 13.69 -7.45
CA TRP A 31 2.77 14.24 -6.33
C TRP A 31 3.10 15.72 -6.10
N LEU A 32 4.39 16.10 -6.11
CA LEU A 32 4.81 17.50 -6.04
C LEU A 32 4.24 18.35 -7.19
N GLN A 33 4.13 17.77 -8.39
CA GLN A 33 3.57 18.46 -9.56
C GLN A 33 2.05 18.62 -9.51
N TYR A 34 1.31 17.63 -9.00
CA TYR A 34 -0.16 17.64 -8.99
C TYR A 34 -0.78 18.25 -7.72
N THR A 35 -0.12 18.19 -6.56
CA THR A 35 -0.72 18.54 -5.26
C THR A 35 -0.16 19.81 -4.60
N GLY A 36 0.85 20.44 -5.20
CA GLY A 36 1.35 21.75 -4.76
C GLY A 36 1.72 21.80 -3.27
N ARG A 37 1.38 22.89 -2.57
CA ARG A 37 1.65 23.11 -1.13
C ARG A 37 1.07 22.05 -0.18
N PHE A 38 0.15 21.18 -0.62
CA PHE A 38 -0.36 20.10 0.22
C PHE A 38 0.60 18.91 0.31
N ALA A 39 1.51 18.75 -0.67
CA ALA A 39 2.53 17.72 -0.67
C ALA A 39 3.51 17.82 0.52
N SER A 40 3.72 19.02 1.07
CA SER A 40 4.64 19.23 2.20
C SER A 40 4.08 18.75 3.54
N TYR A 41 2.76 18.56 3.67
CA TYR A 41 2.13 18.03 4.88
C TYR A 41 2.08 16.50 4.90
N PHE A 42 2.19 15.87 3.73
CA PHE A 42 2.23 14.42 3.57
C PHE A 42 3.51 14.01 2.82
N PRO A 43 4.71 14.18 3.42
CA PRO A 43 5.88 13.52 2.87
C PRO A 43 5.58 12.02 2.84
N PRO A 44 5.66 11.35 1.68
CA PRO A 44 5.48 9.92 1.62
C PRO A 44 6.54 9.28 2.51
N ALA A 45 6.13 8.78 3.66
CA ALA A 45 7.05 8.19 4.62
C ALA A 45 7.47 6.83 4.08
N LYS A 46 8.52 6.82 3.23
CA LYS A 46 9.04 5.65 2.50
C LYS A 46 9.27 4.43 3.40
N GLY A 47 9.61 4.65 4.67
CA GLY A 47 9.75 3.58 5.66
C GLY A 47 8.41 2.98 6.11
N TRP A 48 7.39 3.82 6.30
CA TRP A 48 6.06 3.38 6.74
C TRP A 48 5.33 2.57 5.67
N SER A 49 5.47 2.93 4.39
CA SER A 49 4.87 2.16 3.30
C SER A 49 5.50 0.76 3.16
N VAL A 50 6.81 0.64 3.39
CA VAL A 50 7.51 -0.67 3.41
C VAL A 50 7.05 -1.51 4.59
N LEU A 51 6.98 -0.94 5.80
CA LEU A 51 6.48 -1.65 6.98
C LEU A 51 5.02 -2.09 6.81
N TYR A 52 4.18 -1.24 6.23
CA TYR A 52 2.78 -1.57 5.93
C TYR A 52 2.67 -2.72 4.94
N PHE A 53 3.46 -2.72 3.86
CA PHE A 53 3.46 -3.82 2.90
C PHE A 53 3.97 -5.13 3.51
N ILE A 54 5.04 -5.09 4.30
CA ILE A 54 5.54 -6.27 5.03
C ILE A 54 4.45 -6.80 5.96
N LEU A 55 3.75 -5.93 6.69
CA LEU A 55 2.63 -6.32 7.55
C LEU A 55 1.54 -7.04 6.76
N VAL A 56 1.17 -6.53 5.58
CA VAL A 56 0.17 -7.16 4.72
C VAL A 56 0.64 -8.54 4.24
N LEU A 57 1.89 -8.69 3.82
CA LEU A 57 2.46 -10.00 3.46
C LEU A 57 2.42 -10.98 4.63
N VAL A 58 2.75 -10.54 5.84
CA VAL A 58 2.68 -11.36 7.06
C VAL A 58 1.25 -11.80 7.33
N ILE A 59 0.26 -10.92 7.19
CA ILE A 59 -1.15 -11.27 7.34
C ILE A 59 -1.53 -12.35 6.31
N GLY A 60 -1.10 -12.23 5.06
CA GLY A 60 -1.34 -13.23 4.03
C GLY A 60 -0.77 -14.60 4.39
N TYR A 61 0.48 -14.63 4.86
CA TYR A 61 1.13 -15.86 5.31
C TYR A 61 0.39 -16.51 6.49
N LEU A 62 -0.02 -15.71 7.49
CA LEU A 62 -0.77 -16.21 8.66
C LEU A 62 -2.17 -16.73 8.30
N LEU A 63 -2.79 -16.21 7.24
CA LEU A 63 -4.06 -16.67 6.72
C LEU A 63 -3.93 -17.83 5.71
N GLY A 64 -2.70 -18.25 5.36
CA GLY A 64 -2.45 -19.28 4.34
C GLY A 64 -2.81 -18.85 2.92
N LEU A 65 -2.78 -17.55 2.65
CA LEU A 65 -3.09 -16.93 1.34
C LEU A 65 -1.83 -16.61 0.51
N LEU A 66 -0.65 -16.78 1.11
CA LEU A 66 0.70 -16.65 0.55
C LEU A 66 1.48 -17.93 0.86
#